data_AF-A0A3C0Z428-F1
#
_entry.id   AF-A0A3C0Z428-F1
#
_cell.length_a   1.000
_cell.length_b   1.000
_cell.length_c   1.000
_cell.angle_alpha   90.00
_cell.angle_beta   90.00
_cell.angle_gamma   90.00
#
_symmetry.space_group_name_H-M   'P 1'
#
loop_
_entity.id
_entity.type
_entity.pdbx_description
1 polymer ?
#
loop_
_entity_poly.entity_id
_entity_poly.type
_entity_poly.pdbx_seq_one_letter_code
_entity_poly.pdbx_strand_id
1 'polypeptide(L)' 'MAIVGQAMPKIPDLEQKHNVKNLGMHVMISSHKTVMILDAPSFEAAEMVLLESDLVKWNTVELSQAYTPEQAMALTMGTD' A
#
# COMPACT_ATOMS: atom_id res chain seq x y z
N MET A 1 -2.62 35.13 7.35
CA MET A 1 -3.27 34.06 6.56
C MET A 1 -2.94 32.74 7.23
N ALA A 2 -3.90 32.13 7.90
CA ALA A 2 -3.74 30.74 8.31
C ALA A 2 -3.76 29.90 7.02
N ILE A 3 -2.69 29.14 6.77
CA ILE A 3 -2.74 28.07 5.78
C ILE A 3 -3.75 27.07 6.35
N VAL A 4 -4.98 27.11 5.86
CA VAL A 4 -5.94 26.03 6.09
C VAL A 4 -5.33 24.84 5.39
N GLY A 5 -4.57 24.03 6.12
CA GLY A 5 -4.13 22.74 5.61
C GLY A 5 -5.39 22.00 5.19
N GLN A 6 -5.55 21.76 3.89
CA GLN A 6 -6.58 20.81 3.44
C GLN A 6 -6.39 19.57 4.29
N ALA A 7 -7.42 19.20 5.05
CA ALA A 7 -7.37 18.03 5.89
C ALA A 7 -7.11 16.85 4.95
N MET A 8 -5.90 16.29 5.03
CA MET A 8 -5.52 15.13 4.22
C MET A 8 -6.53 14.02 4.50
N PRO A 9 -7.04 13.34 3.45
CA PRO A 9 -7.92 12.20 3.66
C PRO A 9 -7.19 11.20 4.55
N LYS A 10 -7.85 10.73 5.62
CA LYS A 10 -7.24 9.71 6.46
C LYS A 10 -7.24 8.41 5.67
N ILE A 11 -6.13 7.67 5.71
CA ILE A 11 -6.00 6.36 5.05
C ILE A 11 -7.20 5.43 5.33
N PRO A 12 -7.73 5.32 6.57
CA PRO A 12 -8.93 4.52 6.84
C PRO A 12 -10.18 4.95 6.07
N ASP A 13 -10.36 6.24 5.80
CA ASP A 13 -11.51 6.74 5.03
C ASP A 13 -11.38 6.33 3.55
N LEU A 14 -10.16 6.33 3.03
CA LEU A 14 -9.84 5.88 1.67
C LEU A 14 -9.97 4.36 1.52
N GLU A 15 -9.49 3.61 2.51
CA GLU A 15 -9.67 2.16 2.63
C GLU A 15 -11.16 1.80 2.55
N GLN A 16 -12.00 2.46 3.35
CA GLN A 16 -13.45 2.25 3.31
C GLN A 16 -14.06 2.62 1.95
N LYS A 17 -13.66 3.77 1.36
CA LYS A 17 -14.17 4.24 0.07
C LYS A 17 -13.92 3.25 -1.07
N HIS A 18 -12.75 2.63 -1.09
CA HIS A 18 -12.33 1.72 -2.16
C HIS A 18 -12.52 0.24 -1.83
N ASN A 19 -13.20 -0.06 -0.71
CA ASN A 19 -13.41 -1.42 -0.20
C ASN A 19 -12.08 -2.19 -0.02
N VAL A 20 -11.03 -1.50 0.44
CA VAL A 20 -9.72 -2.04 0.75
C VAL A 20 -9.59 -2.18 2.27
N LYS A 21 -8.95 -3.24 2.73
CA LYS A 21 -8.68 -3.48 4.15
C LYS A 21 -7.18 -3.61 4.38
N ASN A 22 -6.66 -2.81 5.30
CA ASN A 22 -5.29 -2.97 5.77
C ASN A 22 -5.20 -4.15 6.75
N LEU A 23 -4.46 -5.18 6.34
CA LEU A 23 -4.23 -6.39 7.12
C LEU A 23 -3.06 -6.24 8.10
N GLY A 24 -2.14 -5.32 7.83
CA GLY A 24 -0.96 -5.11 8.65
C GLY A 24 0.00 -4.09 8.05
N MET A 25 0.81 -3.50 8.92
CA MET A 25 1.83 -2.54 8.56
C MET A 25 3.13 -2.84 9.30
N HIS A 26 4.22 -2.95 8.56
CA HIS A 26 5.57 -3.14 9.09
C HIS A 26 6.42 -1.92 8.76
N VAL A 27 7.09 -1.36 9.77
CA VAL A 27 7.99 -0.21 9.61
C VAL A 27 9.42 -0.67 9.86
N MET A 28 10.25 -0.60 8.83
CA MET A 28 11.68 -0.85 8.91
C MET A 28 12.40 0.48 9.11
N ILE A 29 12.65 0.84 10.38
CA ILE A 29 13.16 2.17 10.77
C ILE A 29 14.55 2.43 10.16
N SER A 30 15.44 1.45 10.18
CA SER A 30 16.81 1.60 9.65
C SER A 30 16.85 1.95 8.16
N SER A 31 15.88 1.47 7.38
CA SER A 31 15.75 1.73 5.94
C SER A 31 14.69 2.76 5.59
N HIS A 32 14.03 3.38 6.58
CA HIS A 32 12.92 4.30 6.39
C HIS A 32 11.85 3.76 5.43
N LYS A 33 11.56 2.46 5.50
CA LYS A 33 10.63 1.78 4.61
C LYS A 33 9.42 1.28 5.39
N THR A 34 8.24 1.56 4.85
CA THR A 34 6.98 0.98 5.33
C THR A 34 6.49 -0.05 4.33
N VAL A 35 6.08 -1.21 4.83
CA VAL A 35 5.40 -2.25 4.06
C VAL A 35 3.99 -2.36 4.60
N MET A 36 3.00 -2.17 3.73
CA MET A 36 1.59 -2.30 4.06
C MET A 36 1.02 -3.51 3.32
N ILE A 37 0.27 -4.35 4.04
CA ILE A 37 -0.41 -5.52 3.48
C ILE A 37 -1.87 -5.14 3.34
N LEU A 38 -2.36 -5.15 2.11
CA LEU A 38 -3.73 -4.77 1.77
C LEU A 38 -4.49 -5.98 1.23
N ASP A 39 -5.70 -6.19 1.76
CA ASP A 39 -6.73 -7.01 1.14
C ASP A 39 -7.61 -6.09 0.30
N ALA A 40 -7.54 -6.24 -1.01
CA ALA A 40 -8.21 -5.37 -1.96
C ALA A 40 -8.96 -6.20 -3.02
N PRO A 41 -10.13 -5.74 -3.49
CA PRO A 41 -10.91 -6.45 -4.50
C PRO A 41 -10.24 -6.46 -5.87
N SER A 42 -9.32 -5.51 -6.13
CA SER A 42 -8.48 -5.48 -7.31
C SER A 42 -7.18 -4.71 -7.03
N PHE A 43 -6.20 -4.84 -7.93
CA PHE A 43 -4.95 -4.08 -7.85
C PHE A 43 -5.21 -2.57 -7.95
N GLU A 44 -6.11 -2.18 -8.85
CA GLU A 44 -6.52 -0.79 -9.07
C GLU A 44 -7.15 -0.18 -7.81
N ALA A 45 -7.94 -0.94 -7.05
CA ALA A 45 -8.52 -0.46 -5.80
C ALA A 45 -7.44 -0.11 -4.75
N ALA A 46 -6.40 -0.95 -4.64
CA ALA A 46 -5.25 -0.67 -3.77
C ALA A 46 -4.43 0.53 -4.27
N GLU A 47 -4.24 0.65 -5.58
CA GLU A 47 -3.55 1.79 -6.21
C GLU A 47 -4.27 3.11 -5.93
N MET A 48 -5.61 3.14 -6.02
CA MET A 48 -6.41 4.34 -5.75
C MET A 48 -6.28 4.83 -4.31
N VAL A 49 -6.20 3.92 -3.32
CA VAL A 49 -5.92 4.30 -1.92
C VAL A 49 -4.56 5.00 -1.83
N LEU A 50 -3.53 4.48 -2.49
CA LEU A 50 -2.18 5.05 -2.46
C LEU A 50 -2.13 6.43 -3.14
N LEU A 51 -2.74 6.57 -4.32
CA LEU A 51 -2.77 7.82 -5.08
C LEU A 51 -3.55 8.93 -4.35
N GLU A 52 -4.66 8.58 -3.68
CA GLU A 52 -5.48 9.56 -2.94
C GLU A 52 -4.93 9.89 -1.54
N SER A 53 -4.04 9.05 -0.99
CA SER A 53 -3.48 9.22 0.37
C SER A 53 -2.30 10.19 0.49
N ASP A 54 -1.92 10.85 -0.60
CA ASP A 54 -0.73 11.70 -0.70
C ASP A 54 0.61 11.01 -0.35
N LEU A 55 0.61 9.71 -0.04
CA LEU A 55 1.83 8.93 0.27
C LEU A 55 2.85 9.00 -0.86
N VAL A 56 2.36 8.99 -2.11
CA VAL A 56 3.17 9.08 -3.33
C VAL A 56 3.85 10.44 -3.52
N LYS A 57 3.37 11.51 -2.84
CA LYS A 57 3.99 12.84 -2.94
C LYS A 57 5.29 12.93 -2.14
N TRP A 58 5.39 12.15 -1.06
CA TRP A 58 6.48 12.26 -0.08
C TRP A 58 7.37 11.02 -0.04
N ASN A 59 6.94 9.92 -0.67
CA ASN A 59 7.63 8.63 -0.62
C ASN A 59 7.72 8.02 -2.03
N THR A 60 8.77 7.25 -2.25
CA THR A 60 8.77 6.25 -3.31
C THR A 60 7.85 5.11 -2.90
N VAL A 61 6.80 4.88 -3.66
CA VAL A 61 5.80 3.83 -3.39
C VAL A 61 5.84 2.81 -4.50
N GLU A 62 5.91 1.54 -4.11
CA GLU A 62 5.78 0.40 -5.01
C GLU A 62 4.57 -0.42 -4.55
N LEU A 63 3.71 -0.78 -5.50
CA LEU A 63 2.59 -1.68 -5.26
C LEU A 63 2.85 -2.97 -6.02
N SER A 64 2.84 -4.09 -5.30
CA SER A 64 3.03 -5.43 -5.85
C SER A 64 1.87 -6.31 -5.44
N GLN A 65 1.34 -7.09 -6.37
CA GLN A 65 0.38 -8.13 -6.03
C GLN A 65 1.11 -9.26 -5.28
N ALA A 66 0.52 -9.72 -4.18
CA ALA A 66 1.05 -10.88 -3.47
C ALA A 66 1.02 -12.10 -4.41
N TYR A 67 2.13 -12.82 -4.46
CA TYR A 67 2.22 -14.05 -5.21
C TYR A 67 1.25 -15.09 -4.66
N THR A 68 0.62 -15.88 -5.54
CA THR A 68 -0.05 -17.09 -5.09
C THR A 68 0.97 -18.05 -4.46
N PRO A 69 0.55 -19.00 -3.60
CA PRO A 69 1.45 -20.01 -3.07
C PRO A 69 2.27 -20.71 -4.15
N GLU A 70 1.68 -21.02 -5.31
CA GLU A 70 2.35 -21.65 -6.44
C GLU A 70 3.41 -20.75 -7.08
N GLN A 71 3.12 -19.46 -7.23
CA GLN A 71 4.07 -18.47 -7.75
C GLN A 71 5.23 -18.24 -6.77
N ALA A 72 4.93 -18.15 -5.47
CA ALA A 72 5.94 -18.05 -4.43
C ALA A 72 6.84 -19.29 -4.41
N MET A 73 6.23 -20.48 -4.50
CA MET A 73 6.94 -21.76 -4.62
C MET A 73 7.85 -21.79 -5.85
N ALA A 74 7.37 -21.35 -7.02
CA ALA A 74 8.17 -21.27 -8.24
C ALA A 74 9.36 -20.29 -8.11
N LEU A 75 9.20 -19.17 -7.40
CA LEU A 75 10.29 -18.23 -7.11
C LEU A 75 11.32 -18.80 -6.12
N THR A 76 10.88 -19.61 -5.15
CA THR A 76 11.77 -20.25 -4.19
C THR A 76 12.46 -21.51 -4.72
N MET A 77 11.85 -22.17 -5.71
CA MET A 77 12.35 -23.41 -6.34
C MET A 77 12.95 -23.17 -7.74
N GLY A 78 12.92 -21.92 -8.23
CA GLY A 78 13.40 -21.52 -9.54
C GLY A 78 14.92 -21.34 -9.59
N THR A 79 15.57 -22.42 -10.05
CA THR A 79 16.65 -22.47 -11.06
C THR A 79 18.00 -21.80 -10.77
N ASP A 80 19.04 -22.64 -10.72
CA ASP A 80 20.45 -22.29 -11.03
C ASP A 80 20.60 -21.50 -12.33
#